data_AF-W1YPR9-F1
#
_entry.id   AF-W1YPR9-F1
#
_cell.length_a   1.000
_cell.length_b   1.000
_cell.length_c   1.000
_cell.angle_alpha   90.00
_cell.angle_beta   90.00
_cell.angle_gamma   90.00
#
_symmetry.space_group_name_H-M   'P 1'
#
loop_
_entity.id
_entity.type
_entity.pdbx_description
1 polymer ?
#
loop_
_entity_poly.entity_id
_entity_poly.type
_entity_poly.pdbx_seq_one_letter_code
_entity_poly.pdbx_strand_id
1 'polypeptide(L)' 'PLMNKVERLKAISYLNEKGAFLISKSSEKIAEYFNISKFTLYSDLNTVKEES' A
#
# COMPACT_ATOMS: atom_id res chain seq x y z
N PRO A 1 -6.97 -2.56 -17.66
CA PRO A 1 -6.52 -3.69 -16.83
C PRO A 1 -6.87 -3.43 -15.36
N LEU A 2 -7.68 -4.30 -14.74
CA LEU A 2 -7.95 -4.24 -13.30
C LEU A 2 -6.71 -4.76 -12.57
N MET A 3 -6.12 -3.94 -11.71
CA MET A 3 -5.02 -4.39 -10.87
C MET A 3 -5.54 -5.44 -9.88
N ASN A 4 -4.90 -6.60 -9.85
CA ASN A 4 -5.30 -7.67 -8.95
C ASN A 4 -4.70 -7.46 -7.55
N LYS A 5 -5.30 -8.10 -6.53
CA LYS A 5 -4.85 -7.97 -5.12
C LYS A 5 -3.34 -8.24 -4.95
N VAL A 6 -2.80 -9.22 -5.67
CA VAL A 6 -1.38 -9.59 -5.63
C VAL A 6 -0.49 -8.47 -6.15
N GLU A 7 -0.87 -7.80 -7.24
CA GLU A 7 -0.11 -6.68 -7.81
C GLU A 7 -0.13 -5.49 -6.87
N ARG A 8 -1.28 -5.24 -6.22
CA ARG A 8 -1.40 -4.19 -5.20
C ARG A 8 -0.49 -4.43 -4.01
N LEU A 9 -0.45 -5.65 -3.46
CA LEU A 9 0.42 -6.00 -2.33
C LEU A 9 1.90 -5.82 -2.70
N LYS A 10 2.31 -6.24 -3.90
CA LYS A 10 3.68 -6.01 -4.41
C LYS A 10 4.01 -4.53 -4.49
N ALA A 11 3.09 -3.70 -5.00
CA ALA A 11 3.30 -2.27 -5.09
C ALA A 11 3.38 -1.59 -3.71
N ILE A 12 2.50 -1.96 -2.78
CA ILE A 12 2.53 -1.47 -1.39
C ILE A 12 3.84 -1.86 -0.70
N SER A 13 4.30 -3.11 -0.88
CA SER A 13 5.58 -3.57 -0.34
C SER A 13 6.76 -2.76 -0.87
N TYR A 14 6.84 -2.57 -2.20
CA TYR A 14 7.86 -1.72 -2.80
C TYR A 14 7.83 -0.29 -2.25
N LEU A 15 6.65 0.32 -2.12
CA LEU A 15 6.50 1.67 -1.56
C LEU A 15 6.95 1.72 -0.09
N ASN A 16 6.67 0.68 0.69
CA ASN A 16 7.10 0.55 2.08
C ASN A 16 8.63 0.46 2.19
N GLU A 17 9.27 -0.38 1.38
CA GLU A 17 10.73 -0.52 1.33
C GLU A 17 11.43 0.78 0.91
N LYS A 18 10.82 1.57 0.02
CA LYS A 18 11.35 2.87 -0.41
C LYS A 18 11.07 4.01 0.57
N GLY A 19 10.41 3.74 1.69
CA GLY A 19 10.10 4.75 2.71
C GLY A 19 9.01 5.74 2.29
N ALA A 20 8.15 5.39 1.32
CA ALA A 20 7.09 6.28 0.84
C ALA A 20 6.15 6.72 1.96
N PHE A 21 5.90 5.84 2.94
CA PHE A 21 5.03 6.10 4.09
C PHE A 21 5.64 7.04 5.15
N LEU A 22 6.93 7.41 5.04
CA LEU A 22 7.56 8.43 5.89
C LEU A 22 7.19 9.86 5.46
N ILE A 23 6.70 10.02 4.24
CA ILE A 23 6.29 11.33 3.71
C ILE A 23 4.91 11.69 4.29
N SER A 24 4.77 12.94 4.73
CA SER A 24 3.49 13.46 5.23
C SER A 24 2.38 13.32 4.18
N LYS A 25 1.20 12.86 4.62
CA LYS A 25 0.01 12.60 3.79
C LYS A 25 0.19 11.56 2.68
N SER A 26 1.28 10.79 2.67
CA SER A 26 1.51 9.73 1.68
C SER A 26 0.42 8.65 1.71
N SER A 27 -0.03 8.21 2.88
CA SER A 27 -1.07 7.18 3.02
C SER A 27 -2.39 7.58 2.35
N GLU A 28 -2.74 8.87 2.36
CA GLU A 28 -3.94 9.39 1.69
C GLU A 28 -3.79 9.31 0.17
N LYS A 29 -2.67 9.83 -0.36
CA LYS A 29 -2.37 9.77 -1.80
C LYS A 29 -2.27 8.35 -2.34
N ILE A 30 -1.68 7.44 -1.57
CA ILE A 30 -1.52 6.03 -1.96
C ILE A 30 -2.88 5.33 -1.98
N ALA A 31 -3.71 5.56 -0.96
CA ALA A 31 -5.07 5.01 -0.91
C ALA A 31 -5.93 5.51 -2.08
N GLU A 32 -5.87 6.80 -2.40
CA GLU A 32 -6.54 7.40 -3.55
C GLU A 32 -6.02 6.83 -4.88
N TYR A 33 -4.70 6.71 -5.06
CA TYR A 33 -4.10 6.18 -6.27
C TYR A 33 -4.55 4.74 -6.56
N PHE A 34 -4.62 3.91 -5.52
CA PHE A 34 -5.09 2.53 -5.64
C PHE A 34 -6.62 2.39 -5.56
N ASN A 35 -7.34 3.49 -5.40
CA ASN A 35 -8.80 3.53 -5.22
C ASN A 35 -9.27 2.57 -4.10
N ILE A 36 -8.59 2.59 -2.96
CA ILE A 36 -8.91 1.80 -1.78
C ILE A 36 -9.12 2.70 -0.56
N SER A 37 -9.78 2.17 0.47
CA SER A 37 -9.84 2.87 1.76
C SER A 37 -8.48 2.85 2.47
N LYS A 38 -8.24 3.83 3.35
CA LYS A 38 -7.08 3.79 4.26
C LYS A 38 -7.08 2.52 5.12
N PHE A 39 -8.24 2.03 5.52
CA PHE A 39 -8.35 0.78 6.26
C PHE A 39 -7.77 -0.40 5.46
N THR A 40 -8.13 -0.51 4.18
CA THR A 40 -7.57 -1.53 3.28
C THR A 40 -6.08 -1.36 3.10
N LEU A 41 -5.59 -0.13 2.93
CA LEU A 41 -4.16 0.16 2.82
C LEU A 41 -3.36 -0.30 4.05
N TYR A 42 -3.86 -0.01 5.25
CA TYR A 42 -3.22 -0.46 6.50
C TYR A 42 -3.30 -1.97 6.68
N SER A 43 -4.41 -2.60 6.29
CA SER A 43 -4.53 -4.07 6.27
C SER A 43 -3.50 -4.69 5.33
N ASP A 44 -3.35 -4.15 4.11
CA ASP A 44 -2.39 -4.63 3.12
C ASP A 44 -0.94 -4.43 3.62
N LEU A 45 -0.66 -3.30 4.30
CA LEU A 45 0.64 -3.06 4.97
C LEU A 45 0.95 -4.07 6.07
N ASN A 46 -0.05 -4.45 6.88
CA ASN A 46 0.12 -5.48 7.90
C ASN A 46 0.43 -6.83 7.26
N THR A 47 -0.30 -7.21 6.20
CA THR A 47 -0.02 -8.43 5.44
C THR A 47 1.42 -8.44 4.91
N VAL A 48 1.88 -7.34 4.30
CA VAL A 48 3.27 -7.22 3.82
C VAL A 48 4.29 -7.38 4.96
N LYS A 49 4.00 -6.81 6.13
CA LYS A 49 4.90 -6.88 7.30
C LYS A 49 4.97 -8.27 7.92
N GLU A 50 3.88 -9.03 7.91
CA GLU A 50 3.84 -10.42 8.40
C GLU A 50 4.56 -11.40 7.48
N GLU A 51 4.68 -11.07 6.18
CA GLU A 51 5.38 -11.87 5.17
C GLU A 51 6.90 -11.59 5.09
N SER A 52 7.41 -10.60 5.82
CA SER A 52 8.82 -10.15 5.84
C SER A 52 9.59 -10.64 7.07
#